data_AF-A0A9E0HN06-F1
#
_entry.id   AF-A0A9E0HN06-F1
#
_cell.length_a   1.000
_cell.length_b   1.000
_cell.length_c   1.000
_cell.angle_alpha   90.00
_cell.angle_beta   90.00
_cell.angle_gamma   90.00
#
_symmetry.space_group_name_H-M   'P 1'
#
loop_
_entity.id
_entity.type
_entity.pdbx_description
1 polymer ?
#
loop_
_entity_poly.entity_id
_entity_poly.type
_entity_poly.pdbx_seq_one_letter_code
_entity_poly.pdbx_strand_id
1 'polypeptide(L)'
;MNQRKEQVYAGLGHLFYSIAASDGRVSPEESAQLKKLVRNQWMPVEAGQDEAGTDLAYYIEIGFDHANDAGLGADKAFERFKEVHAGQAGLFDASTRNMVLRTAQAVADAFGNRSQHERRILEQLKEVLQ
;
A
#
# COMPACT_ATOMS: atom_id res chain seq x y z
N MET A 1 17.47 -5.73 10.56
CA MET A 1 17.17 -5.88 9.11
C MET A 1 15.67 -5.73 8.84
N ASN A 2 14.81 -6.07 9.81
CA ASN A 2 13.35 -5.96 9.72
C ASN A 2 12.83 -4.52 9.62
N GLN A 3 13.40 -3.56 10.34
CA GLN A 3 12.97 -2.15 10.29
C GLN A 3 12.87 -1.52 8.88
N ARG A 4 13.73 -1.92 7.94
CA ARG A 4 13.63 -1.45 6.55
C ARG A 4 12.39 -2.02 5.87
N LYS A 5 12.19 -3.35 5.96
CA LYS A 5 11.00 -4.00 5.45
C LYS A 5 9.72 -3.48 6.10
N GLU A 6 9.69 -3.29 7.42
CA GLU A 6 8.55 -2.69 8.13
C GLU A 6 8.16 -1.33 7.52
N GLN A 7 9.13 -0.47 7.24
CA GLN A 7 8.89 0.81 6.57
C GLN A 7 8.38 0.65 5.14
N VAL A 8 8.90 -0.30 4.37
CA VAL A 8 8.39 -0.62 3.02
C VAL A 8 6.93 -1.04 3.08
N TYR A 9 6.58 -1.95 3.98
CA TYR A 9 5.23 -2.51 4.08
C TYR A 9 4.25 -1.46 4.60
N ALA A 10 4.66 -0.64 5.58
CA ALA A 10 3.90 0.55 5.97
C ALA A 10 3.75 1.55 4.81
N GLY A 11 4.78 1.75 3.99
CA GLY A 11 4.71 2.54 2.77
C GLY A 11 3.69 2.03 1.76
N LEU A 12 3.56 0.70 1.62
CA LEU A 12 2.51 0.09 0.79
C LEU A 12 1.11 0.38 1.32
N GLY A 13 0.94 0.43 2.66
CA GLY A 13 -0.31 0.88 3.27
C GLY A 13 -0.72 2.29 2.84
N HIS A 14 0.24 3.22 2.80
CA HIS A 14 0.01 4.59 2.30
C HIS A 14 -0.30 4.62 0.80
N LEU A 15 0.35 3.78 0.00
CA LEU A 15 0.04 3.63 -1.43
C LEU A 15 -1.41 3.15 -1.62
N PHE A 16 -1.82 2.09 -0.95
CA PHE A 16 -3.18 1.56 -1.11
C PHE A 16 -4.23 2.54 -0.57
N TYR A 17 -3.92 3.29 0.49
CA TYR A 17 -4.73 4.40 0.95
C TYR A 17 -4.89 5.49 -0.10
N SER A 18 -3.82 5.89 -0.79
CA SER A 18 -3.90 6.91 -1.83
C SER A 18 -4.86 6.55 -2.99
N ILE A 19 -4.99 5.26 -3.28
CA ILE A 19 -5.90 4.75 -4.30
C ILE A 19 -7.33 4.71 -3.76
N ALA A 20 -7.54 4.21 -2.55
CA ALA A 20 -8.85 4.12 -1.91
C ALA A 20 -9.47 5.49 -1.64
N ALA A 21 -8.69 6.43 -1.10
CA ALA A 21 -9.14 7.78 -0.72
C ALA A 21 -9.31 8.74 -1.91
N SER A 22 -9.55 8.23 -3.12
CA SER A 22 -9.63 9.04 -4.34
C SER A 22 -10.82 10.01 -4.36
N ASP A 23 -11.86 9.75 -3.58
CA ASP A 23 -13.00 10.64 -3.35
C ASP A 23 -12.86 11.51 -2.08
N GLY A 24 -11.69 11.45 -1.44
CA GLY A 24 -11.31 12.19 -0.24
C GLY A 24 -11.69 11.51 1.07
N ARG A 25 -12.22 10.26 1.06
CA ARG A 25 -12.65 9.54 2.26
C ARG A 25 -12.37 8.04 2.11
N VAL A 26 -12.35 7.33 3.23
CA VAL A 26 -12.39 5.85 3.25
C VAL A 26 -13.43 5.46 4.30
N SER A 27 -14.44 4.71 3.88
CA SER A 27 -15.45 4.17 4.78
C SER A 27 -14.91 2.99 5.62
N PRO A 28 -15.54 2.67 6.76
CA PRO A 28 -15.18 1.49 7.55
C PRO A 28 -15.25 0.18 6.73
N GLU A 29 -16.21 0.07 5.83
CA GLU A 29 -16.38 -1.08 4.94
C GLU A 29 -15.21 -1.22 3.96
N GLU A 30 -14.76 -0.11 3.37
CA GLU A 30 -13.61 -0.10 2.45
C GLU A 30 -12.31 -0.45 3.19
N SER A 31 -12.10 0.11 4.37
CA SER A 31 -10.96 -0.23 5.24
C SER A 31 -10.95 -1.73 5.57
N ALA A 32 -12.09 -2.29 5.98
CA ALA A 32 -12.20 -3.72 6.28
C ALA A 32 -11.93 -4.61 5.06
N GLN A 33 -12.44 -4.23 3.88
CA GLN A 33 -12.17 -4.94 2.63
C GLN A 33 -10.70 -4.89 2.24
N LEU A 34 -10.04 -3.75 2.40
CA LEU A 34 -8.61 -3.62 2.12
C LEU A 34 -7.77 -4.51 3.02
N LYS A 35 -8.05 -4.52 4.33
CA LYS A 35 -7.35 -5.40 5.28
C LYS A 35 -7.51 -6.86 4.88
N LYS A 36 -8.73 -7.28 4.49
CA LYS A 36 -8.97 -8.65 3.98
C LYS A 36 -8.17 -8.94 2.71
N LEU A 37 -8.11 -8.00 1.78
CA LEU A 37 -7.37 -8.13 0.52
C LEU A 37 -5.86 -8.27 0.77
N VAL A 38 -5.31 -7.43 1.64
CA VAL A 38 -3.91 -7.48 2.08
C VAL A 38 -3.60 -8.84 2.70
N ARG A 39 -4.39 -9.30 3.68
CA ARG A 39 -4.20 -10.60 4.31
C ARG A 39 -4.19 -11.75 3.30
N ASN A 40 -5.13 -11.74 2.36
CA ASN A 40 -5.25 -12.80 1.37
C ASN A 40 -4.10 -12.83 0.34
N GLN A 41 -3.56 -11.66 -0.02
CA GLN A 41 -2.51 -11.56 -1.06
C GLN A 41 -1.10 -11.62 -0.49
N TRP A 42 -0.87 -11.08 0.72
CA TRP A 42 0.47 -10.85 1.26
C TRP A 42 0.87 -11.90 2.31
N MET A 43 0.00 -12.27 3.25
CA MET A 43 0.37 -13.23 4.31
C MET A 43 0.77 -14.64 3.79
N PRO A 44 0.15 -15.20 2.72
CA PRO A 44 0.57 -16.52 2.21
C PRO A 44 1.92 -16.50 1.50
N VAL A 45 2.38 -15.31 1.06
CA VAL A 45 3.58 -15.13 0.24
C VAL A 45 4.73 -14.58 1.06
N GLU A 46 4.44 -13.74 2.05
CA GLU A 46 5.42 -13.18 2.97
C GLU A 46 5.77 -14.19 4.05
N ALA A 47 7.04 -14.60 4.09
CA ALA A 47 7.55 -15.46 5.16
C ALA A 47 8.28 -14.66 6.26
N GLY A 48 8.44 -13.35 6.09
CA GLY A 48 9.16 -12.49 7.03
C GLY A 48 8.32 -12.09 8.23
N GLN A 49 8.96 -12.12 9.40
CA GLN A 49 8.41 -11.64 10.66
C GLN A 49 9.32 -10.55 11.25
N ASP A 50 8.74 -9.63 12.03
CA ASP A 50 9.48 -8.68 12.85
C ASP A 50 10.13 -9.35 14.09
N GLU A 51 10.79 -8.56 14.94
CA GLU A 51 11.48 -9.07 16.14
C GLU A 51 10.54 -9.67 17.19
N ALA A 52 9.26 -9.32 17.15
CA ALA A 52 8.22 -9.86 18.02
C ALA A 52 7.51 -11.09 17.43
N GLY A 53 7.88 -11.52 16.22
CA GLY A 53 7.21 -12.60 15.49
C GLY A 53 5.97 -12.16 14.72
N THR A 54 5.74 -10.85 14.55
CA THR A 54 4.61 -10.31 13.77
C THR A 54 4.90 -10.44 12.29
N ASP A 55 3.93 -10.94 11.52
CA ASP A 55 4.01 -11.00 10.05
C ASP A 55 4.19 -9.59 9.45
N LEU A 56 5.18 -9.42 8.57
CA LEU A 56 5.45 -8.12 7.94
C LEU A 56 4.27 -7.60 7.11
N ALA A 57 3.40 -8.47 6.57
CA ALA A 57 2.18 -8.07 5.89
C ALA A 57 1.26 -7.22 6.77
N TYR A 58 1.32 -7.37 8.09
CA TYR A 58 0.54 -6.58 9.04
C TYR A 58 0.91 -5.08 9.01
N TYR A 59 2.17 -4.75 8.67
CA TYR A 59 2.61 -3.36 8.56
C TYR A 59 1.91 -2.61 7.41
N ILE A 60 1.37 -3.32 6.41
CA ILE A 60 0.53 -2.71 5.37
C ILE A 60 -0.77 -2.19 5.99
N GLU A 61 -1.40 -2.95 6.88
CA GLU A 61 -2.59 -2.51 7.61
C GLU A 61 -2.27 -1.32 8.52
N ILE A 62 -1.14 -1.36 9.24
CA ILE A 62 -0.68 -0.26 10.10
C ILE A 62 -0.48 1.02 9.27
N GLY A 63 0.20 0.93 8.13
CA GLY A 63 0.46 2.09 7.27
C GLY A 63 -0.83 2.68 6.69
N PHE A 64 -1.80 1.82 6.36
CA PHE A 64 -3.11 2.24 5.88
C PHE A 64 -3.90 2.96 6.98
N ASP A 65 -4.01 2.34 8.16
CA ASP A 65 -4.71 2.92 9.32
C ASP A 65 -4.08 4.25 9.73
N HIS A 66 -2.75 4.33 9.76
CA HIS A 66 -2.04 5.59 10.01
C HIS A 66 -2.42 6.68 9.01
N ALA A 67 -2.47 6.38 7.70
CA ALA A 67 -2.85 7.35 6.68
C ALA A 67 -4.30 7.81 6.84
N ASN A 68 -5.20 6.88 7.19
CA ASN A 68 -6.61 7.14 7.42
C ASN A 68 -6.86 7.98 8.67
N ASP A 69 -6.28 7.58 9.80
CA ASP A 69 -6.43 8.26 11.09
C ASP A 69 -5.83 9.67 11.06
N ALA A 70 -4.75 9.87 10.31
CA ALA A 70 -4.16 11.18 10.06
C ALA A 70 -4.94 12.03 9.06
N GLY A 71 -5.98 11.48 8.41
CA GLY A 71 -6.78 12.18 7.39
C GLY A 71 -5.93 12.68 6.22
N LEU A 72 -4.96 11.88 5.77
CA LEU A 72 -4.07 12.31 4.69
C LEU A 72 -4.86 12.51 3.38
N GLY A 73 -4.48 13.53 2.61
CA GLY A 73 -4.92 13.60 1.21
C GLY A 73 -4.27 12.49 0.40
N ALA A 74 -4.99 11.96 -0.61
CA ALA A 74 -4.52 10.86 -1.44
C ALA A 74 -3.13 11.13 -2.07
N ASP A 75 -2.91 12.32 -2.65
CA ASP A 75 -1.60 12.71 -3.19
C ASP A 75 -0.49 12.66 -2.12
N LYS A 76 -0.77 13.13 -0.89
CA LYS A 76 0.21 13.13 0.21
C LYS A 76 0.55 11.72 0.68
N ALA A 77 -0.43 10.82 0.69
CA ALA A 77 -0.20 9.41 0.98
C ALA A 77 0.66 8.74 -0.11
N PHE A 78 0.43 9.09 -1.39
CA PHE A 78 1.25 8.61 -2.50
C PHE A 78 2.69 9.14 -2.43
N GLU A 79 2.90 10.43 -2.13
CA GLU A 79 4.23 10.99 -1.89
C GLU A 79 4.97 10.24 -0.78
N ARG A 80 4.28 9.90 0.32
CA ARG A 80 4.88 9.14 1.42
C ARG A 80 5.38 7.77 0.99
N PHE A 81 4.64 7.09 0.11
CA PHE A 81 5.10 5.85 -0.51
C PHE A 81 6.35 6.08 -1.37
N LYS A 82 6.37 7.11 -2.22
CA LYS A 82 7.51 7.42 -3.08
C LYS A 82 8.79 7.70 -2.29
N GLU A 83 8.70 8.39 -1.15
CA GLU A 83 9.83 8.60 -0.25
C GLU A 83 10.42 7.28 0.27
N VAL A 84 9.54 6.35 0.70
CA VAL A 84 9.94 5.02 1.16
C VAL A 84 10.58 4.21 0.03
N HIS A 85 9.97 4.23 -1.16
CA HIS A 85 10.51 3.57 -2.34
C HIS A 85 11.91 4.12 -2.70
N ALA A 86 12.07 5.45 -2.76
CA ALA A 86 13.35 6.08 -3.08
C ALA A 86 14.46 5.72 -2.07
N GLY A 87 14.13 5.66 -0.79
CA GLY A 87 15.08 5.27 0.26
C GLY A 87 15.43 3.77 0.28
N GLN A 88 14.59 2.92 -0.33
CA GLN A 88 14.68 1.47 -0.18
C GLN A 88 14.42 0.68 -1.48
N ALA A 89 14.71 1.28 -2.65
CA ALA A 89 14.40 0.70 -3.96
C ALA A 89 14.95 -0.72 -4.16
N GLY A 90 16.09 -1.04 -3.53
CA GLY A 90 16.70 -2.37 -3.58
C GLY A 90 15.88 -3.49 -2.93
N LEU A 91 14.82 -3.19 -2.18
CA LEU A 91 13.89 -4.18 -1.60
C LEU A 91 12.69 -4.49 -2.49
N PHE A 92 12.52 -3.77 -3.61
CA PHE A 92 11.44 -3.98 -4.56
C PHE A 92 11.93 -4.86 -5.71
N ASP A 93 12.08 -6.17 -5.49
CA ASP A 93 12.41 -7.10 -6.56
C ASP A 93 11.23 -7.29 -7.54
N ALA A 94 11.45 -8.04 -8.62
CA ALA A 94 10.41 -8.28 -9.63
C ALA A 94 9.13 -8.92 -9.06
N SER A 95 9.26 -9.79 -8.04
CA SER A 95 8.12 -10.43 -7.39
C SER A 95 7.34 -9.42 -6.56
N THR A 96 8.03 -8.66 -5.71
CA THR A 96 7.44 -7.61 -4.88
C THR A 96 6.74 -6.57 -5.74
N ARG A 97 7.39 -6.06 -6.79
CA ARG A 97 6.79 -5.08 -7.72
C ARG A 97 5.50 -5.58 -8.36
N ASN A 98 5.51 -6.82 -8.83
CA ASN A 98 4.32 -7.44 -9.40
C ASN A 98 3.20 -7.59 -8.37
N MET A 99 3.54 -7.90 -7.12
CA MET A 99 2.57 -7.98 -6.03
C MET A 99 1.97 -6.62 -5.71
N VAL A 100 2.80 -5.57 -5.59
CA VAL A 100 2.36 -4.18 -5.39
C VAL A 100 1.40 -3.75 -6.50
N LEU A 101 1.73 -3.97 -7.77
CA LEU A 101 0.88 -3.61 -8.90
C LEU A 101 -0.46 -4.35 -8.90
N ARG A 102 -0.45 -5.66 -8.61
CA ARG A 102 -1.69 -6.46 -8.52
C ARG A 102 -2.58 -5.99 -7.38
N THR A 103 -1.99 -5.73 -6.20
CA THR A 103 -2.74 -5.24 -5.05
C THR A 103 -3.30 -3.84 -5.31
N ALA A 104 -2.50 -2.94 -5.88
CA ALA A 104 -2.93 -1.60 -6.27
C ALA A 104 -4.11 -1.64 -7.26
N GLN A 105 -4.04 -2.50 -8.27
CA GLN A 105 -5.16 -2.70 -9.21
C GLN A 105 -6.40 -3.25 -8.52
N ALA A 106 -6.25 -4.22 -7.61
CA ALA A 106 -7.39 -4.81 -6.91
C ALA A 106 -8.06 -3.82 -5.93
N VAL A 107 -7.28 -2.93 -5.31
CA VAL A 107 -7.78 -1.81 -4.48
C VAL A 107 -8.56 -0.81 -5.35
N ALA A 108 -7.99 -0.44 -6.50
CA ALA A 108 -8.67 0.36 -7.52
C ALA A 108 -9.97 -0.30 -8.01
N ASP A 109 -10.00 -1.60 -8.27
CA ASP A 109 -11.21 -2.29 -8.73
C ASP A 109 -12.28 -2.40 -7.63
N ALA A 110 -11.88 -2.47 -6.36
CA ALA A 110 -12.78 -2.60 -5.21
C ALA A 110 -13.40 -1.28 -4.76
N PHE A 111 -12.62 -0.19 -4.80
CA PHE A 111 -13.00 1.11 -4.23
C PHE A 111 -13.07 2.22 -5.29
N GLY A 112 -12.54 1.96 -6.48
CA GLY A 112 -12.45 2.95 -7.54
C GLY A 112 -13.81 3.29 -8.11
N ASN A 113 -14.17 4.57 -7.95
CA ASN A 113 -15.21 5.22 -8.75
C ASN A 113 -14.74 5.51 -10.19
N ARG A 114 -13.63 4.91 -10.65
CA ARG A 114 -12.99 5.14 -11.96
C ARG A 114 -12.57 6.60 -12.15
N SER A 115 -12.08 7.22 -11.08
CA SER A 115 -11.72 8.64 -11.09
C SER A 115 -10.45 8.89 -11.93
N GLN A 116 -10.29 10.10 -12.47
CA GLN A 116 -9.03 10.47 -13.15
C GLN A 116 -7.82 10.45 -12.20
N HIS A 117 -8.06 10.60 -10.90
CA HIS A 117 -7.03 10.60 -9.88
C HIS A 117 -6.44 9.20 -9.69
N GLU A 118 -7.30 8.19 -9.54
CA GLU A 118 -6.92 6.78 -9.41
C GLU A 118 -6.07 6.31 -10.61
N ARG A 119 -6.51 6.63 -11.84
CA ARG A 119 -5.75 6.30 -13.06
C ARG A 119 -4.36 6.92 -13.06
N ARG A 120 -4.27 8.19 -12.67
CA ARG A 120 -2.99 8.91 -12.58
C ARG A 120 -2.05 8.25 -11.57
N ILE A 121 -2.54 7.88 -10.39
CA ILE A 121 -1.73 7.18 -9.37
C ILE A 121 -1.25 5.83 -9.91
N LEU A 122 -2.10 5.05 -10.57
CA LEU A 122 -1.71 3.75 -11.14
C LEU A 122 -0.69 3.88 -12.27
N GLU A 123 -0.79 4.92 -13.10
CA GLU A 123 0.20 5.24 -14.14
C GLU A 123 1.54 5.62 -13.52
N GLN A 124 1.54 6.55 -12.57
CA GLN A 124 2.75 6.97 -11.86
C GLN A 124 3.39 5.83 -11.07
N LEU A 125 2.59 4.95 -10.47
CA LEU A 125 3.10 3.77 -9.76
C LEU A 125 3.91 2.86 -10.68
N LYS A 126 3.50 2.69 -11.94
CA LYS A 126 4.26 1.89 -12.91
C LYS A 126 5.62 2.54 -13.22
N GLU A 127 5.68 3.85 -13.34
CA GLU A 127 6.94 4.59 -13.56
C GLU A 127 7.86 4.51 -12.33
N VAL A 128 7.31 4.63 -11.12
CA VAL A 128 8.09 4.55 -9.87
C VAL A 128 8.71 3.17 -9.69
N LEU A 129 8.02 2.11 -10.11
CA LEU A 129 8.48 0.72 -9.96
C LEU A 129 9.34 0.22 -11.14
N GLN A 130 9.66 1.04 -12.14
CA GLN A 130 10.48 0.62 -13.29
C GLN A 130 11.98 0.46 -12.95
#